data_AF-A0A7J9PEL7-F1
#
_entry.id   AF-A0A7J9PEL7-F1
#
_cell.length_a   1.000
_cell.length_b   1.000
_cell.length_c   1.000
_cell.angle_alpha   90.00
_cell.angle_beta   90.00
_cell.angle_gamma   90.00
#
_symmetry.space_group_name_H-M   'P 1'
#
loop_
_entity.id
_entity.type
_entity.pdbx_description
1 polymer ?
#
loop_
_entity_poly.entity_id
_entity_poly.type
_entity_poly.pdbx_seq_one_letter_code
_entity_poly.pdbx_strand_id
1 'polypeptide(L)'
;MKDLNVKYLIFLALIVLFTSISSVSADNISTVPYVINTPGTHYLANDLFSSSGNAITITCDNVTIDGKEYTISGIGSNEGIYASGVSNITIKNVHVEHCFGGIYLDNVTDSIIENNTANSNDGGIYLIHSSNNTVTGNTANENWIGIEILQSSYNIVTGNTANSNDWGIGIYGSSNNNNITNNTANSNKYGIVLAYYSSNNRITNNTANSNKYGIHIEHSSNNNIFYNIFNNTNNYGPWGSNQNYWNTSGELGGGNYWFTPNGTGWSERYNDTDGDGFCDPYYPLDENNTDYLPIALISEDITAPAVTILSPEGTTYTTNNVTINVTATDFSGVSSVIAEIEGIGNVTLTLNDSYYLGNTGTLSNGNYTVTTYANDTFGNVNSSENVSIIIAVPSSSSSSRSDGDHYSSDLADGFTSKEIKSFVSSASVIFGNEIDQGFAKQLRENVETADGHTLIGDIIIVGGPEVNALAKEYNDQFKIPISNDNPGENKGVIQILKVQDNSGSVIKSYTIVYIAGSDRYGTLAALEYFKTLDELPEGPITVEYTENGPVLVE
;
A
#
# COMPACT_ATOMS: atom_id res chain seq x y z
N MET A 1 -23.28 13.48 -42.77
CA MET A 1 -22.69 14.04 -41.54
C MET A 1 -22.81 12.94 -40.51
N LYS A 2 -22.05 11.84 -40.59
CA LYS A 2 -20.59 11.70 -40.47
C LYS A 2 -20.08 12.11 -39.08
N ASP A 3 -19.54 11.09 -38.42
CA ASP A 3 -18.52 11.11 -37.38
C ASP A 3 -18.94 11.42 -35.93
N LEU A 4 -19.44 10.38 -35.25
CA LEU A 4 -19.01 10.04 -33.89
C LEU A 4 -19.41 8.58 -33.55
N ASN A 5 -18.80 7.61 -34.23
CA ASN A 5 -19.01 6.19 -33.95
C ASN A 5 -17.72 5.36 -34.15
N VAL A 6 -16.60 5.88 -33.65
CA VAL A 6 -15.32 5.17 -33.53
C VAL A 6 -14.59 5.71 -32.29
N LYS A 7 -14.75 5.06 -31.12
CA LYS A 7 -13.76 5.11 -30.00
C LYS A 7 -14.05 4.22 -28.77
N TYR A 8 -14.85 3.16 -28.86
CA TYR A 8 -14.95 2.16 -27.77
C TYR A 8 -15.04 0.72 -28.30
N LEU A 9 -14.14 0.38 -29.22
CA LEU A 9 -13.80 -1.00 -29.57
C LEU A 9 -12.29 -1.00 -29.86
N ILE A 10 -11.58 -2.01 -29.34
CA ILE A 10 -10.12 -2.23 -29.34
C ILE A 10 -9.44 -1.80 -28.03
N PHE A 11 -9.57 -2.63 -27.00
CA PHE A 11 -8.43 -3.10 -26.19
C PHE A 11 -8.79 -4.48 -25.62
N LEU A 12 -9.00 -5.43 -26.53
CA LEU A 12 -9.05 -6.86 -26.23
C LEU A 12 -8.41 -7.58 -27.42
N ALA A 13 -7.08 -7.56 -27.45
CA ALA A 13 -6.22 -8.47 -28.20
C ALA A 13 -4.74 -8.14 -27.93
N LEU A 14 -4.23 -8.51 -26.75
CA LEU A 14 -2.93 -9.15 -26.75
C LEU A 14 -3.20 -10.64 -26.59
N ILE A 15 -3.37 -11.28 -27.74
CA ILE A 15 -3.19 -12.71 -27.89
C ILE A 15 -1.75 -12.96 -27.44
N VAL A 16 -1.59 -13.47 -26.21
CA VAL A 16 -0.41 -14.27 -25.88
C VAL A 16 -0.54 -15.51 -26.75
N LEU A 17 0.08 -15.45 -27.93
CA LEU A 17 0.49 -16.65 -28.64
C LEU A 17 1.44 -17.37 -27.68
N PHE A 18 0.90 -18.32 -26.92
CA PHE A 18 1.68 -19.44 -26.42
C PHE A 18 2.17 -20.22 -27.63
N THR A 19 3.16 -19.70 -28.33
CA THR A 19 4.20 -20.56 -28.85
C THR A 19 4.84 -21.15 -27.62
N SER A 20 4.77 -22.48 -27.49
CA SER A 20 5.48 -23.27 -26.49
C SER A 20 6.83 -22.63 -26.14
N ILE A 21 6.87 -21.87 -25.04
CA ILE A 21 8.13 -21.55 -24.40
C ILE A 21 8.51 -22.86 -23.75
N SER A 22 9.30 -23.64 -24.48
CA SER A 22 10.23 -24.58 -23.86
C SER A 22 10.73 -23.91 -22.60
N SER A 23 10.55 -24.52 -21.44
CA SER A 23 11.13 -24.04 -20.19
C SER A 23 12.62 -23.79 -20.43
N VAL A 24 12.98 -22.55 -20.75
CA VAL A 24 14.37 -22.13 -20.84
C VAL A 24 14.85 -22.30 -19.41
N SER A 25 15.82 -23.18 -19.21
CA SER A 25 16.42 -23.32 -17.90
C SER A 25 16.85 -21.93 -17.47
N ALA A 26 16.45 -21.53 -16.27
CA ALA A 26 16.98 -20.35 -15.61
C ALA A 26 18.51 -20.30 -15.81
N ASP A 27 18.99 -19.31 -16.56
CA ASP A 27 20.42 -19.17 -16.82
C ASP A 27 21.07 -18.60 -15.57
N ASN A 28 21.87 -19.45 -14.91
CA ASN A 28 22.61 -19.07 -13.71
C ASN A 28 23.94 -18.45 -14.11
N ILE A 29 24.14 -17.20 -13.74
CA ILE A 29 25.38 -16.44 -13.94
C ILE A 29 26.30 -16.74 -12.76
N SER A 30 27.33 -17.55 -13.00
CA SER A 30 28.33 -17.93 -11.98
C SER A 30 29.71 -17.31 -12.20
N THR A 31 29.93 -16.64 -13.35
CA THR A 31 31.21 -16.02 -13.72
C THR A 31 30.99 -14.75 -14.54
N VAL A 32 31.90 -13.79 -14.41
CA VAL A 32 31.93 -12.52 -15.17
C VAL A 32 33.28 -12.36 -15.90
N PRO A 33 33.35 -11.60 -17.01
CA PRO A 33 32.27 -10.87 -17.67
C PRO A 33 31.24 -11.80 -18.31
N TYR A 34 29.96 -11.41 -18.26
CA TYR A 34 28.84 -12.16 -18.80
C TYR A 34 27.99 -11.29 -19.74
N VAL A 35 27.54 -11.85 -20.86
CA VAL A 35 26.71 -11.14 -21.84
C VAL A 35 25.35 -11.83 -21.95
N ILE A 36 24.29 -11.12 -21.59
CA ILE A 36 22.91 -11.55 -21.76
C ILE A 36 22.43 -11.08 -23.14
N ASN A 37 22.33 -12.03 -24.06
CA ASN A 37 21.88 -11.80 -25.44
C ASN A 37 20.62 -12.62 -25.80
N THR A 38 19.98 -13.24 -24.80
CA THR A 38 18.70 -13.92 -24.94
C THR A 38 17.71 -13.41 -23.89
N PRO A 39 16.44 -13.14 -24.30
CA PRO A 39 15.36 -12.80 -23.38
C PRO A 39 15.14 -13.86 -22.30
N GLY A 40 14.56 -13.44 -21.18
CA GLY A 40 14.19 -14.32 -20.08
C GLY A 40 14.79 -13.91 -18.74
N THR A 41 14.67 -14.79 -17.76
CA THR A 41 15.16 -14.56 -16.40
C THR A 41 16.50 -15.21 -16.17
N HIS A 42 17.45 -14.40 -15.69
CA HIS A 42 18.81 -14.75 -15.37
C HIS A 42 19.04 -14.53 -13.88
N TYR A 43 19.74 -15.46 -13.22
CA TYR A 43 19.97 -15.40 -11.78
C TYR A 43 21.45 -15.36 -11.48
N LEU A 44 21.86 -14.58 -10.49
CA LEU A 44 23.19 -14.77 -9.92
C LEU A 44 23.23 -16.06 -9.11
N ALA A 45 24.32 -16.81 -9.24
CA ALA A 45 24.52 -18.07 -8.53
C ALA A 45 25.44 -17.96 -7.31
N ASN A 46 26.22 -16.88 -7.25
CA ASN A 46 27.24 -16.60 -6.24
C ASN A 46 27.69 -15.14 -6.36
N ASP A 47 28.49 -14.67 -5.41
CA ASP A 47 29.19 -13.40 -5.53
C ASP A 47 30.17 -13.43 -6.71
N LEU A 48 30.22 -12.34 -7.47
CA LEU A 48 30.97 -12.18 -8.71
C LEU A 48 31.98 -11.04 -8.57
N PHE A 49 33.19 -11.26 -9.09
CA PHE A 49 34.25 -10.27 -9.10
C PHE A 49 34.71 -10.01 -10.53
N SER A 50 34.54 -8.77 -11.01
CA SER A 50 35.00 -8.37 -12.34
C SER A 50 36.39 -7.75 -12.28
N SER A 51 37.39 -8.43 -12.83
CA SER A 51 38.76 -7.91 -12.92
C SER A 51 39.02 -7.05 -14.16
N SER A 52 38.08 -6.99 -15.10
CA SER A 52 38.19 -6.20 -16.35
C SER A 52 36.87 -6.20 -17.11
N GLY A 53 36.52 -5.06 -17.70
CA GLY A 53 35.28 -4.93 -18.49
C GLY A 53 34.03 -5.02 -17.63
N ASN A 54 32.88 -4.71 -18.25
CA ASN A 54 31.60 -4.72 -17.55
C ASN A 54 31.30 -6.12 -17.00
N ALA A 55 30.85 -6.22 -15.75
CA ALA A 55 30.63 -7.53 -15.15
C ALA A 55 29.47 -8.26 -15.85
N ILE A 56 28.34 -7.57 -16.05
CA ILE A 56 27.22 -8.06 -16.85
C ILE A 56 26.86 -7.03 -17.92
N THR A 57 26.68 -7.50 -19.16
CA THR A 57 26.20 -6.69 -20.29
C THR A 57 24.88 -7.24 -20.82
N ILE A 58 23.86 -6.39 -20.91
CA ILE A 58 22.55 -6.73 -21.46
C ILE A 58 22.44 -6.15 -22.87
N THR A 59 22.17 -7.00 -23.86
CA THR A 59 22.11 -6.63 -25.28
C THR A 59 20.80 -7.03 -25.98
N CYS A 60 19.81 -7.48 -25.21
CA CYS A 60 18.48 -7.82 -25.75
C CYS A 60 17.36 -7.37 -24.81
N ASP A 61 16.17 -7.17 -25.38
CA ASP A 61 14.95 -6.79 -24.66
C ASP A 61 14.40 -7.95 -23.81
N ASN A 62 13.48 -7.64 -22.90
CA ASN A 62 12.72 -8.62 -22.10
C ASN A 62 13.63 -9.49 -21.22
N VAL A 63 14.53 -8.85 -20.49
CA VAL A 63 15.51 -9.49 -19.60
C VAL A 63 15.16 -9.19 -18.16
N THR A 64 15.10 -10.21 -17.32
CA THR A 64 15.10 -10.05 -15.87
C THR A 64 16.41 -10.56 -15.30
N ILE A 65 17.14 -9.72 -14.56
CA ILE A 65 18.22 -10.14 -13.68
C ILE A 65 17.69 -10.15 -12.26
N ASP A 66 17.74 -11.29 -11.60
CA ASP A 66 17.50 -11.42 -10.16
C ASP A 66 18.80 -11.80 -9.45
N GLY A 67 19.33 -10.84 -8.71
CA GLY A 67 20.58 -10.95 -7.98
C GLY A 67 20.55 -11.94 -6.82
N LYS A 68 19.37 -12.29 -6.31
CA LYS A 68 19.22 -13.12 -5.09
C LYS A 68 20.09 -12.66 -3.92
N GLU A 69 20.27 -11.34 -3.79
CA GLU A 69 21.13 -10.66 -2.82
C GLU A 69 22.64 -10.95 -2.97
N TYR A 70 23.08 -11.56 -4.08
CA TYR A 70 24.51 -11.73 -4.36
C TYR A 70 25.16 -10.43 -4.81
N THR A 71 26.47 -10.34 -4.54
CA THR A 71 27.30 -9.17 -4.84
C THR A 71 28.00 -9.28 -6.18
N ILE A 72 28.00 -8.19 -6.95
CA ILE A 72 28.88 -7.94 -8.08
C ILE A 72 29.87 -6.85 -7.65
N SER A 73 31.14 -7.21 -7.51
CA SER A 73 32.20 -6.29 -7.11
C SER A 73 33.15 -6.02 -8.29
N GLY A 74 33.46 -4.74 -8.53
CA GLY A 74 34.33 -4.29 -9.61
C GLY A 74 35.74 -3.90 -9.17
N ILE A 75 36.42 -3.13 -10.03
CA ILE A 75 37.75 -2.55 -9.78
C ILE A 75 37.78 -1.01 -9.93
N GLY A 76 36.61 -0.37 -9.90
CA GLY A 76 36.40 1.08 -9.97
C GLY A 76 36.47 1.70 -11.36
N SER A 77 36.68 0.91 -12.41
CA SER A 77 36.78 1.39 -13.80
C SER A 77 35.83 0.69 -14.78
N ASN A 78 35.10 -0.31 -14.31
CA ASN A 78 34.13 -1.08 -15.07
C ASN A 78 32.71 -0.81 -14.58
N GLU A 79 31.73 -1.05 -15.44
CA GLU A 79 30.34 -1.13 -14.99
C GLU A 79 30.08 -2.45 -14.27
N GLY A 80 29.21 -2.43 -13.26
CA GLY A 80 28.69 -3.64 -12.64
C GLY A 80 27.70 -4.31 -13.57
N ILE A 81 26.54 -3.67 -13.78
CA ILE A 81 25.55 -4.08 -14.77
C ILE A 81 25.38 -2.96 -15.79
N TYR A 82 25.63 -3.27 -17.06
CA TYR A 82 25.49 -2.34 -18.18
C TYR A 82 24.42 -2.83 -19.15
N ALA A 83 23.44 -1.98 -19.44
CA ALA A 83 22.42 -2.22 -20.46
C ALA A 83 22.46 -1.10 -21.50
N SER A 84 22.40 -1.45 -22.79
CA SER A 84 22.48 -0.45 -23.86
C SER A 84 21.52 -0.73 -24.99
N GLY A 85 20.68 0.25 -25.32
CA GLY A 85 19.77 0.18 -26.48
C GLY A 85 18.71 -0.91 -26.38
N VAL A 86 18.27 -1.23 -25.17
CA VAL A 86 17.29 -2.29 -24.87
C VAL A 86 16.05 -1.74 -24.18
N SER A 87 15.01 -2.54 -24.11
CA SER A 87 13.74 -2.20 -23.49
C SER A 87 13.19 -3.35 -22.65
N ASN A 88 12.27 -3.03 -21.74
CA ASN A 88 11.59 -4.00 -20.89
C ASN A 88 12.58 -4.89 -20.12
N ILE A 89 13.55 -4.28 -19.43
CA ILE A 89 14.42 -5.02 -18.52
C ILE A 89 13.96 -4.85 -17.07
N THR A 90 14.25 -5.85 -16.23
CA THR A 90 14.10 -5.76 -14.78
C THR A 90 15.43 -6.14 -14.13
N ILE A 91 15.99 -5.26 -13.31
CA ILE A 91 17.18 -5.57 -12.50
C ILE A 91 16.75 -5.48 -11.03
N LYS A 92 16.89 -6.59 -10.30
CA LYS A 92 16.45 -6.64 -8.91
C LYS A 92 17.34 -7.45 -8.00
N ASN A 93 17.27 -7.14 -6.70
CA ASN A 93 17.87 -7.91 -5.62
C ASN A 93 19.37 -8.16 -5.81
N VAL A 94 20.11 -7.22 -6.42
CA VAL A 94 21.57 -7.34 -6.59
C VAL A 94 22.30 -6.32 -5.73
N HIS A 95 23.45 -6.72 -5.21
CA HIS A 95 24.40 -5.80 -4.58
C HIS A 95 25.51 -5.50 -5.59
N VAL A 96 25.79 -4.22 -5.85
CA VAL A 96 26.83 -3.79 -6.80
C VAL A 96 27.72 -2.75 -6.15
N GLU A 97 29.02 -3.01 -6.15
CA GLU A 97 30.02 -2.17 -5.47
C GLU A 97 31.33 -2.06 -6.23
N HIS A 98 32.11 -1.03 -5.91
CA HIS A 98 33.44 -0.77 -6.47
C HIS A 98 33.44 -0.75 -8.00
N CYS A 99 32.40 -0.21 -8.63
CA CYS A 99 32.28 -0.03 -10.08
C CYS A 99 32.35 1.46 -10.44
N PHE A 100 32.53 1.77 -11.73
CA PHE A 100 32.31 3.13 -12.23
C PHE A 100 30.82 3.45 -12.09
N GLY A 101 29.95 2.81 -12.86
CA GLY A 101 28.50 2.73 -12.60
C GLY A 101 28.15 1.37 -12.01
N GLY A 102 27.44 1.36 -10.89
CA GLY A 102 26.88 0.14 -10.32
C GLY A 102 25.87 -0.47 -11.28
N ILE A 103 24.79 0.26 -11.55
CA ILE A 103 23.81 -0.08 -12.59
C ILE A 103 23.76 1.06 -13.60
N TYR A 104 24.17 0.77 -14.84
CA TYR A 104 24.29 1.75 -15.91
C TYR A 104 23.35 1.42 -17.06
N LEU A 105 22.38 2.29 -17.30
CA LEU A 105 21.43 2.21 -18.40
C LEU A 105 21.75 3.29 -19.44
N ASP A 106 22.03 2.87 -20.68
CA ASP A 106 22.25 3.76 -21.83
C ASP A 106 21.19 3.53 -22.90
N ASN A 107 20.38 4.53 -23.21
CA ASN A 107 19.31 4.41 -24.21
C ASN A 107 18.36 3.23 -23.90
N VAL A 108 17.96 3.09 -22.63
CA VAL A 108 17.05 2.04 -22.13
C VAL A 108 15.66 2.60 -21.83
N THR A 109 14.62 1.82 -22.13
CA THR A 109 13.23 2.26 -21.96
C THR A 109 12.34 1.18 -21.33
N ASP A 110 11.21 1.60 -20.76
CA ASP A 110 10.16 0.72 -20.23
C ASP A 110 10.67 -0.33 -19.22
N SER A 111 11.67 0.05 -18.41
CA SER A 111 12.40 -0.87 -17.55
C SER A 111 12.23 -0.56 -16.07
N ILE A 112 12.48 -1.57 -15.22
CA ILE A 112 12.32 -1.51 -13.76
C ILE A 112 13.65 -1.85 -13.09
N ILE A 113 14.12 -0.95 -12.23
CA ILE A 113 15.27 -1.16 -11.36
C ILE A 113 14.76 -1.14 -9.93
N GLU A 114 14.68 -2.31 -9.29
CA GLU A 114 14.01 -2.45 -8.00
C GLU A 114 14.84 -3.18 -6.94
N ASN A 115 14.81 -2.71 -5.69
CA ASN A 115 15.39 -3.41 -4.54
C ASN A 115 16.87 -3.81 -4.71
N ASN A 116 17.68 -2.95 -5.35
CA ASN A 116 19.11 -3.16 -5.48
C ASN A 116 19.90 -2.32 -4.48
N THR A 117 21.11 -2.77 -4.15
CA THR A 117 22.09 -2.00 -3.38
C THR A 117 23.27 -1.66 -4.28
N ALA A 118 23.36 -0.43 -4.76
CA ALA A 118 24.43 0.07 -5.63
C ALA A 118 25.31 1.08 -4.87
N ASN A 119 26.08 0.59 -3.89
CA ASN A 119 26.88 1.43 -2.99
C ASN A 119 28.36 1.46 -3.37
N SER A 120 29.09 2.49 -2.93
CA SER A 120 30.56 2.54 -3.05
C SER A 120 31.07 2.42 -4.49
N ASN A 121 30.34 3.02 -5.43
CA ASN A 121 30.67 3.17 -6.85
C ASN A 121 30.97 4.65 -7.16
N ASP A 122 31.41 4.99 -8.37
CA ASP A 122 31.41 6.39 -8.80
C ASP A 122 29.95 6.87 -9.00
N GLY A 123 29.16 6.09 -9.71
CA GLY A 123 27.71 6.21 -9.81
C GLY A 123 26.99 5.00 -9.27
N GLY A 124 25.97 5.20 -8.42
CA GLY A 124 25.12 4.11 -7.98
C GLY A 124 24.26 3.58 -9.12
N ILE A 125 23.29 4.40 -9.55
CA ILE A 125 22.35 4.07 -10.63
C ILE A 125 22.32 5.21 -11.66
N TYR A 126 22.66 4.90 -12.90
CA TYR A 126 22.75 5.85 -14.00
C TYR A 126 21.69 5.56 -15.07
N LEU A 127 20.84 6.56 -15.34
CA LEU A 127 19.86 6.58 -16.43
C LEU A 127 20.32 7.61 -17.45
N ILE A 128 21.06 7.15 -18.46
CA ILE A 128 21.67 7.99 -19.49
C ILE A 128 20.91 7.78 -20.79
N HIS A 129 20.34 8.84 -21.37
CA HIS A 129 19.44 8.76 -22.54
C HIS A 129 18.27 7.76 -22.36
N SER A 130 17.90 7.45 -21.12
CA SER A 130 17.02 6.35 -20.75
C SER A 130 15.72 6.88 -20.17
N SER A 131 14.64 6.82 -20.95
CA SER A 131 13.33 7.41 -20.63
C SER A 131 12.27 6.35 -20.32
N ASN A 132 11.21 6.71 -19.60
CA ASN A 132 10.11 5.81 -19.25
C ASN A 132 10.52 4.61 -18.37
N ASN A 133 11.46 4.80 -17.46
CA ASN A 133 11.89 3.76 -16.52
C ASN A 133 11.39 4.04 -15.10
N THR A 134 11.29 2.97 -14.31
CA THR A 134 10.97 3.03 -12.87
C THR A 134 12.18 2.59 -12.06
N VAL A 135 12.63 3.44 -11.14
CA VAL A 135 13.71 3.16 -10.18
C VAL A 135 13.07 3.20 -8.79
N THR A 136 12.96 2.05 -8.12
CA THR A 136 12.22 1.97 -6.85
C THR A 136 12.84 1.08 -5.78
N GLY A 137 12.75 1.48 -4.51
CA GLY A 137 13.24 0.66 -3.39
C GLY A 137 14.75 0.40 -3.40
N ASN A 138 15.55 1.14 -4.17
CA ASN A 138 16.99 0.92 -4.24
C ASN A 138 17.74 1.71 -3.17
N THR A 139 18.92 1.21 -2.80
CA THR A 139 19.89 1.90 -1.96
C THR A 139 21.14 2.22 -2.79
N ALA A 140 21.49 3.49 -2.92
CA ALA A 140 22.63 3.99 -3.70
C ALA A 140 23.46 4.99 -2.88
N ASN A 141 24.11 4.47 -1.84
CA ASN A 141 24.87 5.25 -0.87
C ASN A 141 26.37 5.27 -1.16
N GLU A 142 27.06 6.28 -0.61
CA GLU A 142 28.54 6.36 -0.63
C GLU A 142 29.14 6.34 -2.04
N ASN A 143 28.41 6.86 -3.02
CA ASN A 143 28.85 7.08 -4.39
C ASN A 143 29.25 8.54 -4.63
N TRP A 144 29.88 8.85 -5.77
CA TRP A 144 29.98 10.25 -6.19
C TRP A 144 28.59 10.81 -6.53
N ILE A 145 27.80 10.06 -7.31
CA ILE A 145 26.37 10.34 -7.55
C ILE A 145 25.54 9.09 -7.20
N GLY A 146 24.53 9.24 -6.35
CA GLY A 146 23.66 8.13 -5.95
C GLY A 146 22.78 7.66 -7.11
N ILE A 147 21.87 8.51 -7.57
CA ILE A 147 20.99 8.25 -8.73
C ILE A 147 21.08 9.42 -9.71
N GLU A 148 21.42 9.17 -10.97
CA GLU A 148 21.48 10.19 -12.02
C GLU A 148 20.48 9.93 -13.15
N ILE A 149 19.77 10.99 -13.54
CA ILE A 149 18.88 11.05 -14.71
C ILE A 149 19.47 12.06 -15.69
N LEU A 150 20.26 11.58 -16.65
CA LEU A 150 20.97 12.40 -17.63
C LEU A 150 20.29 12.29 -19.00
N GLN A 151 19.86 13.43 -19.55
CA GLN A 151 19.22 13.51 -20.88
C GLN A 151 18.05 12.52 -21.03
N SER A 152 17.26 12.39 -19.97
CA SER A 152 16.30 11.31 -19.76
C SER A 152 14.99 11.86 -19.20
N SER A 153 13.85 11.44 -19.76
CA SER A 153 12.54 12.02 -19.44
C SER A 153 11.52 10.95 -19.04
N TYR A 154 10.44 11.38 -18.38
CA TYR A 154 9.32 10.50 -18.01
C TYR A 154 9.71 9.30 -17.12
N ASN A 155 10.78 9.41 -16.34
CA ASN A 155 11.16 8.38 -15.37
C ASN A 155 10.45 8.60 -14.04
N ILE A 156 10.22 7.50 -13.31
CA ILE A 156 9.70 7.48 -11.95
C ILE A 156 10.83 7.03 -11.03
N VAL A 157 11.24 7.87 -10.09
CA VAL A 157 12.22 7.54 -9.06
C VAL A 157 11.52 7.63 -7.71
N THR A 158 11.20 6.48 -7.10
CA THR A 158 10.38 6.45 -5.88
C THR A 158 10.82 5.48 -4.79
N GLY A 159 10.80 5.92 -3.53
CA GLY A 159 11.13 5.04 -2.41
C GLY A 159 12.60 4.62 -2.34
N ASN A 160 13.52 5.39 -2.93
CA ASN A 160 14.96 5.06 -2.93
C ASN A 160 15.70 5.79 -1.81
N THR A 161 16.84 5.24 -1.41
CA THR A 161 17.78 5.84 -0.46
C THR A 161 19.09 6.15 -1.16
N ALA A 162 19.50 7.42 -1.21
CA ALA A 162 20.73 7.90 -1.84
C ALA A 162 21.50 8.83 -0.89
N ASN A 163 22.08 8.23 0.15
CA ASN A 163 22.76 8.95 1.23
C ASN A 163 24.29 8.99 1.07
N SER A 164 24.92 10.00 1.68
CA SER A 164 26.38 10.09 1.80
C SER A 164 27.12 10.14 0.45
N ASN A 165 26.51 10.74 -0.57
CA ASN A 165 27.07 10.97 -1.89
C ASN A 165 27.54 12.43 -2.07
N ASP A 166 28.28 12.77 -3.14
CA ASP A 166 28.40 14.20 -3.51
C ASP A 166 27.02 14.70 -3.95
N TRP A 167 26.34 13.97 -4.83
CA TRP A 167 24.97 14.23 -5.27
C TRP A 167 24.07 13.04 -4.90
N GLY A 168 23.01 13.27 -4.14
CA GLY A 168 22.05 12.21 -3.80
C GLY A 168 21.26 11.78 -5.05
N ILE A 169 20.41 12.68 -5.55
CA ILE A 169 19.64 12.47 -6.78
C ILE A 169 19.88 13.63 -7.75
N GLY A 170 20.42 13.33 -8.94
CA GLY A 170 20.72 14.31 -9.98
C GLY A 170 19.78 14.20 -11.18
N ILE A 171 19.21 15.33 -11.62
CA ILE A 171 18.41 15.46 -12.84
C ILE A 171 19.11 16.48 -13.75
N TYR A 172 19.71 16.01 -14.84
CA TYR A 172 20.68 16.79 -15.60
C TYR A 172 20.42 16.76 -17.11
N GLY A 173 20.63 17.90 -17.77
CA GLY A 173 20.79 17.96 -19.23
C GLY A 173 19.48 17.80 -19.98
N SER A 174 18.53 18.70 -19.75
CA SER A 174 17.20 18.65 -20.38
C SER A 174 16.41 17.39 -20.05
N SER A 175 16.59 16.86 -18.83
CA SER A 175 15.80 15.74 -18.29
C SER A 175 14.47 16.27 -17.76
N ASN A 176 13.39 16.08 -18.52
CA ASN A 176 12.10 16.70 -18.27
C ASN A 176 11.02 15.70 -17.86
N ASN A 177 9.96 16.17 -17.19
CA ASN A 177 8.77 15.37 -16.88
C ASN A 177 9.05 14.10 -16.06
N ASN A 178 10.11 14.10 -15.24
CA ASN A 178 10.40 13.01 -14.31
C ASN A 178 9.64 13.22 -12.99
N ASN A 179 9.34 12.11 -12.30
CA ASN A 179 8.63 12.09 -11.03
C ASN A 179 9.52 11.52 -9.92
N ILE A 180 9.98 12.36 -9.01
CA ILE A 180 10.89 12.04 -7.91
C ILE A 180 10.10 12.12 -6.60
N THR A 181 9.77 10.97 -6.01
CA THR A 181 8.85 10.92 -4.86
C THR A 181 9.26 9.97 -3.75
N ASN A 182 9.00 10.31 -2.49
CA ASN A 182 9.25 9.43 -1.35
C ASN A 182 10.71 8.94 -1.25
N ASN A 183 11.69 9.69 -1.76
CA ASN A 183 13.09 9.31 -1.67
C ASN A 183 13.77 9.95 -0.46
N THR A 184 14.83 9.30 0.04
CA THR A 184 15.69 9.81 1.09
C THR A 184 17.08 10.12 0.52
N ALA A 185 17.51 11.38 0.58
CA ALA A 185 18.79 11.86 0.07
C ALA A 185 19.52 12.67 1.14
N ASN A 186 20.01 11.99 2.18
CA ASN A 186 20.62 12.59 3.36
C ASN A 186 22.16 12.60 3.31
N SER A 187 22.77 13.53 4.05
CA SER A 187 24.22 13.59 4.26
C SER A 187 25.04 13.70 2.98
N ASN A 188 24.45 14.23 1.90
CA ASN A 188 25.11 14.52 0.64
C ASN A 188 25.66 15.95 0.63
N LYS A 189 26.56 16.27 -0.31
CA LYS A 189 26.85 17.69 -0.55
C LYS A 189 25.65 18.40 -1.20
N TYR A 190 25.00 17.75 -2.16
CA TYR A 190 23.73 18.20 -2.71
C TYR A 190 22.70 17.06 -2.60
N GLY A 191 21.59 17.29 -1.90
CA GLY A 191 20.55 16.27 -1.73
C GLY A 191 19.87 15.94 -3.05
N ILE A 192 19.18 16.92 -3.63
CA ILE A 192 18.52 16.83 -4.94
C ILE A 192 19.07 17.93 -5.86
N VAL A 193 19.44 17.61 -7.09
CA VAL A 193 19.98 18.54 -8.08
C VAL A 193 19.12 18.56 -9.34
N LEU A 194 18.76 19.75 -9.82
CA LEU A 194 18.15 19.96 -11.13
C LEU A 194 19.01 20.94 -11.92
N ALA A 195 19.66 20.47 -12.98
CA ALA A 195 20.63 21.26 -13.72
C ALA A 195 20.42 21.22 -15.23
N TYR A 196 20.84 22.30 -15.90
CA TYR A 196 20.92 22.45 -17.35
C TYR A 196 19.59 22.16 -18.08
N TYR A 197 18.61 23.04 -17.85
CA TYR A 197 17.30 23.04 -18.52
C TYR A 197 16.41 21.83 -18.20
N SER A 198 16.61 21.19 -17.04
CA SER A 198 15.78 20.07 -16.56
C SER A 198 14.48 20.60 -15.94
N SER A 199 13.43 20.66 -16.74
CA SER A 199 12.18 21.40 -16.46
C SER A 199 10.96 20.47 -16.39
N ASN A 200 9.85 20.98 -15.84
CA ASN A 200 8.58 20.24 -15.73
C ASN A 200 8.68 18.93 -14.91
N ASN A 201 9.66 18.81 -14.02
CA ASN A 201 9.77 17.67 -13.13
C ASN A 201 8.90 17.86 -11.89
N ARG A 202 8.48 16.74 -11.29
CA ARG A 202 7.74 16.69 -10.04
C ARG A 202 8.65 16.13 -8.95
N ILE A 203 8.82 16.87 -7.85
CA ILE A 203 9.67 16.52 -6.71
C ILE A 203 8.82 16.65 -5.45
N THR A 204 8.30 15.55 -4.91
CA THR A 204 7.40 15.61 -3.75
C THR A 204 7.61 14.52 -2.72
N ASN A 205 7.36 14.79 -1.44
CA ASN A 205 7.53 13.83 -0.35
C ASN A 205 8.96 13.29 -0.20
N ASN A 206 9.98 14.00 -0.66
CA ASN A 206 11.36 13.58 -0.48
C ASN A 206 11.92 14.15 0.82
N THR A 207 12.82 13.40 1.45
CA THR A 207 13.58 13.85 2.63
C THR A 207 15.02 14.11 2.21
N ALA A 208 15.49 15.34 2.36
CA ALA A 208 16.86 15.72 2.10
C ALA A 208 17.41 16.47 3.32
N ASN A 209 18.08 15.74 4.21
CA ASN A 209 18.59 16.24 5.49
C ASN A 209 20.11 16.17 5.59
N SER A 210 20.70 17.04 6.41
CA SER A 210 22.14 17.06 6.70
C SER A 210 23.01 17.23 5.45
N ASN A 211 22.47 17.82 4.39
CA ASN A 211 23.21 18.15 3.18
C ASN A 211 23.86 19.53 3.26
N LYS A 212 24.87 19.80 2.43
CA LYS A 212 25.34 21.19 2.26
C LYS A 212 24.27 22.04 1.59
N TYR A 213 23.59 21.49 0.58
CA TYR A 213 22.35 22.01 -0.01
C TYR A 213 21.27 20.93 -0.05
N GLY A 214 20.07 21.23 0.45
CA GLY A 214 18.93 20.31 0.37
C GLY A 214 18.49 20.06 -1.07
N ILE A 215 18.22 21.16 -1.77
CA ILE A 215 17.92 21.17 -3.21
C ILE A 215 18.74 22.27 -3.92
N HIS A 216 19.36 21.90 -5.04
CA HIS A 216 20.12 22.82 -5.90
C HIS A 216 19.48 22.88 -7.28
N ILE A 217 19.22 24.10 -7.77
CA ILE A 217 18.56 24.30 -9.07
C ILE A 217 19.40 25.25 -9.92
N GLU A 218 19.90 24.72 -11.03
CA GLU A 218 20.72 25.43 -12.01
C GLU A 218 20.01 25.49 -13.37
N HIS A 219 19.77 26.70 -13.89
CA HIS A 219 19.22 26.92 -15.24
C HIS A 219 17.99 26.06 -15.58
N SER A 220 17.14 25.80 -14.59
CA SER A 220 15.97 24.91 -14.69
C SER A 220 14.71 25.61 -14.19
N SER A 221 13.55 25.22 -14.72
CA SER A 221 12.30 25.97 -14.55
C SER A 221 11.05 25.09 -14.57
N ASN A 222 9.91 25.63 -14.14
CA ASN A 222 8.61 24.97 -14.17
C ASN A 222 8.57 23.62 -13.46
N ASN A 223 9.44 23.40 -12.47
CA ASN A 223 9.40 22.20 -11.65
C ASN A 223 8.41 22.39 -10.49
N ASN A 224 7.69 21.33 -10.12
CA ASN A 224 6.73 21.31 -9.02
C ASN A 224 7.38 20.64 -7.81
N ILE A 225 7.68 21.42 -6.77
CA ILE A 225 8.49 21.01 -5.62
C ILE A 225 7.70 21.28 -4.33
N PHE A 226 7.05 20.26 -3.78
CA PHE A 226 6.20 20.45 -2.59
C PHE A 226 6.12 19.18 -1.72
N TYR A 227 5.70 19.33 -0.47
CA TYR A 227 5.71 18.29 0.57
C TYR A 227 7.07 17.64 0.82
N ASN A 228 8.18 18.29 0.45
CA ASN A 228 9.51 17.78 0.78
C ASN A 228 9.93 18.25 2.17
N ILE A 229 10.80 17.46 2.80
CA ILE A 229 11.44 17.80 4.07
C ILE A 229 12.88 18.19 3.79
N PHE A 230 13.19 19.47 4.00
CA PHE A 230 14.55 19.99 3.91
C PHE A 230 15.03 20.40 5.31
N ASN A 231 16.04 19.68 5.83
CA ASN A 231 16.71 20.03 7.07
C ASN A 231 18.22 20.15 6.87
N ASN A 232 18.68 21.30 6.38
CA ASN A 232 20.06 21.50 5.94
C ASN A 232 20.57 22.87 6.35
N THR A 233 21.89 23.04 6.37
CA THR A 233 22.51 24.36 6.60
C THR A 233 22.10 25.37 5.52
N ASN A 234 21.96 24.91 4.27
CA ASN A 234 21.32 25.67 3.20
C ASN A 234 20.26 24.76 2.57
N ASN A 235 18.98 25.10 2.67
CA ASN A 235 17.95 24.24 2.06
C ASN A 235 17.83 24.42 0.55
N TYR A 236 17.95 25.66 0.07
CA TYR A 236 17.82 25.99 -1.36
C TYR A 236 19.09 26.66 -1.89
N GLY A 237 19.61 26.15 -3.01
CA GLY A 237 20.75 26.73 -3.72
C GLY A 237 20.39 27.08 -5.17
N PRO A 238 20.11 28.35 -5.51
CA PRO A 238 19.86 28.77 -6.89
C PRO A 238 21.14 29.05 -7.67
N TRP A 239 21.18 28.69 -8.96
CA TRP A 239 22.15 29.21 -9.94
C TRP A 239 21.45 29.49 -11.29
N GLY A 240 21.07 30.74 -11.52
CA GLY A 240 20.42 31.13 -12.78
C GLY A 240 19.12 30.37 -13.04
N SER A 241 18.46 29.90 -11.98
CA SER A 241 17.14 29.27 -12.01
C SER A 241 16.08 30.33 -12.33
N ASN A 242 15.11 29.93 -13.15
CA ASN A 242 13.90 30.72 -13.38
C ASN A 242 12.80 30.28 -12.40
N GLN A 243 11.57 30.67 -12.67
CA GLN A 243 10.41 30.33 -11.86
C GLN A 243 10.20 28.81 -11.73
N ASN A 244 10.04 28.33 -10.50
CA ASN A 244 9.53 27.00 -10.14
C ASN A 244 8.35 27.16 -9.17
N TYR A 245 7.59 26.08 -8.96
CA TYR A 245 6.39 26.07 -8.13
C TYR A 245 6.65 25.29 -6.86
N TRP A 246 6.51 25.95 -5.71
CA TRP A 246 6.93 25.41 -4.42
C TRP A 246 5.79 24.92 -3.53
N ASN A 247 4.56 24.99 -4.05
CA ASN A 247 3.36 24.56 -3.38
C ASN A 247 2.32 24.08 -4.40
N THR A 248 1.35 23.28 -3.95
CA THR A 248 0.19 22.87 -4.75
C THR A 248 -1.05 23.73 -4.45
N SER A 249 -2.03 23.71 -5.37
CA SER A 249 -3.31 24.41 -5.22
C SER A 249 -4.46 23.41 -4.96
N GLY A 250 -5.44 23.78 -4.11
CA GLY A 250 -6.59 22.93 -3.75
C GLY A 250 -7.04 23.10 -2.29
N GLU A 251 -8.08 22.36 -1.87
CA GLU A 251 -8.63 22.39 -0.49
C GLU A 251 -7.64 21.93 0.59
N LEU A 252 -6.63 21.13 0.20
CA LEU A 252 -5.53 20.68 1.04
C LEU A 252 -4.20 21.11 0.42
N GLY A 253 -4.09 22.35 -0.08
CA GLY A 253 -2.87 22.90 -0.67
C GLY A 253 -1.63 22.68 0.22
N GLY A 254 -0.42 22.99 -0.27
CA GLY A 254 0.74 22.92 0.62
C GLY A 254 2.09 22.97 -0.07
N GLY A 255 3.06 23.53 0.66
CA GLY A 255 4.44 23.73 0.27
C GLY A 255 5.38 22.72 0.90
N ASN A 256 6.57 23.14 1.32
CA ASN A 256 7.59 22.25 1.88
C ASN A 256 7.84 22.52 3.37
N TYR A 257 8.46 21.56 4.05
CA TYR A 257 9.06 21.76 5.37
C TYR A 257 10.49 22.29 5.21
N TRP A 258 10.77 23.41 5.88
CA TRP A 258 12.03 24.12 5.82
C TRP A 258 12.64 24.21 7.21
N PHE A 259 13.26 23.13 7.66
CA PHE A 259 13.98 23.05 8.93
C PHE A 259 15.45 23.44 8.78
N THR A 260 16.12 23.74 9.88
CA THR A 260 17.58 23.81 9.92
C THR A 260 18.13 23.05 11.12
N PRO A 261 19.37 22.51 11.07
CA PRO A 261 19.90 21.69 12.17
C PRO A 261 20.00 22.40 13.53
N ASN A 262 19.95 23.72 13.54
CA ASN A 262 19.97 24.57 14.74
C ASN A 262 18.57 25.06 15.19
N GLY A 263 17.49 24.57 14.61
CA GLY A 263 16.13 24.91 15.03
C GLY A 263 15.65 26.29 14.59
N THR A 264 16.18 26.82 13.48
CA THR A 264 15.90 28.19 13.01
C THR A 264 15.35 28.24 11.59
N GLY A 265 14.91 27.10 11.06
CA GLY A 265 14.31 27.01 9.75
C GLY A 265 13.00 27.80 9.66
N TRP A 266 12.52 28.04 8.44
CA TRP A 266 11.29 28.80 8.22
C TRP A 266 10.11 28.16 8.95
N SER A 267 9.95 26.84 8.76
CA SER A 267 8.90 26.05 9.41
C SER A 267 9.01 26.03 10.93
N GLU A 268 10.22 26.17 11.48
CA GLU A 268 10.46 26.19 12.94
C GLU A 268 10.24 27.58 13.56
N ARG A 269 10.42 28.64 12.78
CA ARG A 269 10.44 30.02 13.27
C ARG A 269 9.07 30.68 13.25
N TYR A 270 8.24 30.34 12.28
CA TYR A 270 6.99 31.02 12.04
C TYR A 270 5.81 30.14 12.43
N ASN A 271 4.93 30.74 13.22
CA ASN A 271 3.72 30.09 13.70
C ASN A 271 2.68 29.99 12.58
N ASP A 272 1.79 29.06 12.80
CA ASP A 272 0.49 28.95 12.15
C ASP A 272 -0.54 29.59 13.12
N THR A 273 -0.92 30.85 12.88
CA THR A 273 -1.80 31.58 13.81
C THR A 273 -3.27 31.28 13.56
N ASP A 274 -3.64 30.92 12.33
CA ASP A 274 -5.02 30.61 11.95
C ASP A 274 -5.35 29.11 11.98
N GLY A 275 -4.36 28.26 12.26
CA GLY A 275 -4.52 26.81 12.42
C GLY A 275 -4.72 26.09 11.09
N ASP A 276 -4.29 26.70 9.98
CA ASP A 276 -4.49 26.16 8.63
C ASP A 276 -3.36 25.21 8.18
N GLY A 277 -2.31 25.12 8.99
CA GLY A 277 -1.17 24.25 8.80
C GLY A 277 0.06 24.83 8.18
N PHE A 278 -0.01 26.08 7.74
CA PHE A 278 1.07 26.73 7.04
C PHE A 278 1.62 27.85 7.89
N CYS A 279 2.88 28.20 7.65
CA CYS A 279 3.44 29.40 8.25
C CYS A 279 2.69 30.62 7.69
N ASP A 280 2.16 31.49 8.57
CA ASP A 280 1.47 32.72 8.13
C ASP A 280 2.28 33.54 7.11
N PRO A 281 3.63 33.69 7.22
CA PRO A 281 4.41 34.31 6.17
C PRO A 281 4.86 33.28 5.11
N TYR A 282 4.63 33.62 3.84
CA TYR A 282 5.26 32.97 2.69
C TYR A 282 6.79 32.99 2.81
N TYR A 283 7.46 31.95 2.30
CA TYR A 283 8.92 31.89 2.28
C TYR A 283 9.49 32.34 0.92
N PRO A 284 9.99 33.58 0.79
CA PRO A 284 10.68 34.03 -0.41
C PRO A 284 12.07 33.37 -0.49
N LEU A 285 12.21 32.43 -1.42
CA LEU A 285 13.47 31.70 -1.64
C LEU A 285 14.45 32.56 -2.46
N ASP A 286 13.96 33.21 -3.51
CA ASP A 286 14.68 34.21 -4.31
C ASP A 286 13.68 35.14 -5.03
N GLU A 287 14.15 35.94 -6.00
CA GLU A 287 13.32 36.90 -6.76
C GLU A 287 12.19 36.25 -7.59
N ASN A 288 12.36 35.00 -8.02
CA ASN A 288 11.44 34.30 -8.91
C ASN A 288 10.77 33.08 -8.25
N ASN A 289 11.19 32.73 -7.03
CA ASN A 289 10.78 31.53 -6.32
C ASN A 289 10.29 31.88 -4.91
N THR A 290 9.05 31.48 -4.62
CA THR A 290 8.45 31.66 -3.31
C THR A 290 7.64 30.41 -3.00
N ASP A 291 7.83 29.86 -1.80
CA ASP A 291 6.92 28.90 -1.22
C ASP A 291 5.78 29.68 -0.53
N TYR A 292 4.59 29.65 -1.12
CA TYR A 292 3.43 30.37 -0.61
C TYR A 292 2.70 29.63 0.50
N LEU A 293 3.00 28.36 0.74
CA LEU A 293 2.37 27.57 1.80
C LEU A 293 3.45 26.75 2.54
N PRO A 294 4.50 27.37 3.10
CA PRO A 294 5.50 26.63 3.86
C PRO A 294 4.80 25.92 5.02
N ILE A 295 5.08 24.65 5.23
CA ILE A 295 4.34 23.89 6.24
C ILE A 295 4.88 24.26 7.62
N ALA A 296 3.99 24.59 8.55
CA ALA A 296 4.36 24.97 9.91
C ALA A 296 4.73 23.76 10.77
N LEU A 297 5.64 23.96 11.72
CA LEU A 297 5.86 23.01 12.81
C LEU A 297 4.75 23.20 13.84
N ILE A 298 3.80 22.27 13.91
CA ILE A 298 2.79 22.26 14.97
C ILE A 298 3.52 21.89 16.27
N SER A 299 3.93 22.90 17.04
CA SER A 299 4.61 22.71 18.33
C SER A 299 3.66 22.86 19.51
N GLU A 300 2.55 23.57 19.32
CA GLU A 300 1.43 23.67 20.25
C GLU A 300 0.16 23.85 19.41
N ASP A 301 -0.75 22.87 19.44
CA ASP A 301 -2.13 23.06 19.01
C ASP A 301 -2.97 23.33 20.26
N ILE A 302 -3.83 24.35 20.20
CA ILE A 302 -4.78 24.72 21.27
C ILE A 302 -6.23 24.68 20.79
N THR A 303 -6.45 24.34 19.52
CA THR A 303 -7.77 24.28 18.90
C THR A 303 -8.33 22.89 19.08
N ALA A 304 -9.61 22.79 19.43
CA ALA A 304 -10.27 21.50 19.57
C ALA A 304 -10.89 21.06 18.24
N PRO A 305 -11.02 19.75 17.98
CA PRO A 305 -11.60 19.25 16.73
C PRO A 305 -12.99 19.81 16.43
N ALA A 306 -13.27 20.14 15.18
CA ALA A 306 -14.63 20.44 14.73
C ALA A 306 -15.43 19.14 14.59
N VAL A 307 -16.54 19.03 15.32
CA VAL A 307 -17.40 17.82 15.35
C VAL A 307 -18.77 18.13 14.75
N THR A 308 -19.34 17.19 14.00
CA THR A 308 -20.74 17.26 13.54
C THR A 308 -21.36 15.87 13.60
N ILE A 309 -22.50 15.75 14.29
CA ILE A 309 -23.27 14.51 14.39
C ILE A 309 -24.21 14.41 13.18
N LEU A 310 -24.00 13.40 12.33
CA LEU A 310 -24.87 13.12 11.18
C LEU A 310 -25.97 12.10 11.54
N SER A 311 -25.65 11.16 12.43
CA SER A 311 -26.58 10.21 13.05
C SER A 311 -26.11 9.90 14.47
N PRO A 312 -27.00 9.75 15.46
CA PRO A 312 -28.45 9.76 15.30
C PRO A 312 -29.04 11.17 15.17
N GLU A 313 -30.15 11.26 14.43
CA GLU A 313 -31.03 12.44 14.48
C GLU A 313 -31.84 12.45 15.77
N GLY A 314 -32.19 13.64 16.27
CA GLY A 314 -32.98 13.82 17.50
C GLY A 314 -34.45 13.41 17.35
N THR A 315 -34.71 12.11 17.30
CA THR A 315 -36.02 11.52 17.03
C THR A 315 -36.28 10.26 17.87
N THR A 316 -37.44 9.62 17.64
CA THR A 316 -37.81 8.33 18.22
C THR A 316 -37.41 7.18 17.30
N TYR A 317 -36.67 6.22 17.85
CA TYR A 317 -36.27 4.99 17.20
C TYR A 317 -37.08 3.81 17.75
N THR A 318 -37.54 2.94 16.86
CA THR A 318 -38.25 1.69 17.22
C THR A 318 -37.30 0.49 17.32
N THR A 319 -36.01 0.71 17.11
CA THR A 319 -34.93 -0.24 17.32
C THR A 319 -34.24 0.04 18.66
N ASN A 320 -33.65 -0.97 19.27
CA ASN A 320 -32.88 -0.83 20.51
C ASN A 320 -31.39 -0.55 20.27
N ASN A 321 -30.92 -0.58 19.02
CA ASN A 321 -29.56 -0.24 18.66
C ASN A 321 -29.60 0.82 17.55
N VAL A 322 -28.82 1.88 17.72
CA VAL A 322 -28.82 3.05 16.85
C VAL A 322 -27.39 3.33 16.40
N THR A 323 -27.23 3.58 15.09
CA THR A 323 -25.93 3.89 14.50
C THR A 323 -25.51 5.33 14.80
N ILE A 324 -24.26 5.47 15.19
CA ILE A 324 -23.58 6.74 15.44
C ILE A 324 -22.67 6.99 14.23
N ASN A 325 -22.90 8.11 13.55
CA ASN A 325 -22.11 8.59 12.43
C ASN A 325 -21.78 10.07 12.64
N VAL A 326 -20.50 10.38 12.73
CA VAL A 326 -19.99 11.70 13.07
C VAL A 326 -18.86 12.07 12.12
N THR A 327 -18.75 13.35 11.73
CA THR A 327 -17.51 13.88 11.17
C THR A 327 -16.74 14.62 12.25
N ALA A 328 -15.45 14.32 12.39
CA ALA A 328 -14.53 15.09 13.22
C ALA A 328 -13.34 15.48 12.35
N THR A 329 -12.99 16.77 12.34
CA THR A 329 -11.85 17.28 11.58
C THR A 329 -11.03 18.19 12.45
N ASP A 330 -9.73 18.01 12.38
CA ASP A 330 -8.75 18.85 13.05
C ASP A 330 -7.50 18.92 12.18
N PHE A 331 -6.82 20.08 12.17
CA PHE A 331 -5.62 20.27 11.37
C PHE A 331 -4.44 19.44 11.90
N SER A 332 -4.28 19.35 13.22
CA SER A 332 -3.25 18.50 13.84
C SER A 332 -3.57 17.00 13.76
N GLY A 333 -4.72 16.66 13.19
CA GLY A 333 -5.25 15.32 13.10
C GLY A 333 -6.08 14.95 14.32
N VAL A 334 -7.12 14.17 14.09
CA VAL A 334 -7.99 13.66 15.15
C VAL A 334 -7.38 12.37 15.71
N SER A 335 -7.07 12.36 17.00
CA SER A 335 -6.51 11.20 17.72
C SER A 335 -7.56 10.18 18.09
N SER A 336 -8.72 10.64 18.56
CA SER A 336 -9.81 9.74 18.94
C SER A 336 -11.16 10.43 18.90
N VAL A 337 -12.20 9.65 18.59
CA VAL A 337 -13.59 10.09 18.70
C VAL A 337 -14.35 9.05 19.51
N ILE A 338 -15.05 9.50 20.54
CA ILE A 338 -15.91 8.66 21.37
C ILE A 338 -17.31 9.27 21.47
N ALA A 339 -18.32 8.43 21.62
CA ALA A 339 -19.67 8.85 21.94
C ALA A 339 -20.05 8.33 23.33
N GLU A 340 -20.39 9.22 24.25
CA GLU A 340 -21.00 8.87 25.53
C GLU A 340 -22.51 8.76 25.34
N ILE A 341 -23.10 7.64 25.73
CA ILE A 341 -24.55 7.49 25.87
C ILE A 341 -24.89 7.62 27.35
N GLU A 342 -25.65 8.67 27.69
CA GLU A 342 -26.01 9.01 29.06
C GLU A 342 -26.59 7.81 29.82
N GLY A 343 -25.98 7.46 30.95
CA GLY A 343 -26.41 6.35 31.81
C GLY A 343 -26.05 4.95 31.32
N ILE A 344 -25.37 4.80 30.17
CA ILE A 344 -24.95 3.51 29.61
C ILE A 344 -23.42 3.39 29.58
N GLY A 345 -22.73 4.38 29.03
CA GLY A 345 -21.26 4.38 28.91
C GLY A 345 -20.77 4.88 27.55
N ASN A 346 -19.48 4.66 27.28
CA ASN A 346 -18.78 5.24 26.14
C ASN A 346 -18.59 4.21 25.01
N VAL A 347 -18.73 4.66 23.78
CA VAL A 347 -18.47 3.90 22.55
C VAL A 347 -17.35 4.59 21.79
N THR A 348 -16.27 3.87 21.51
CA THR A 348 -15.21 4.37 20.61
C THR A 348 -15.70 4.31 19.17
N LEU A 349 -15.62 5.43 18.45
CA LEU A 349 -15.99 5.51 17.04
C LEU A 349 -14.76 5.26 16.17
N THR A 350 -14.93 4.52 15.09
CA THR A 350 -13.84 4.11 14.20
C THR A 350 -13.90 4.91 12.91
N LEU A 351 -12.77 5.48 12.48
CA LEU A 351 -12.67 6.18 11.21
C LEU A 351 -12.86 5.19 10.04
N ASN A 352 -13.82 5.49 9.18
CA ASN A 352 -14.07 4.81 7.92
C ASN A 352 -14.25 5.89 6.84
N ASP A 353 -13.32 5.96 5.90
CA ASP A 353 -13.15 7.05 4.95
C ASP A 353 -13.08 8.43 5.64
N SER A 354 -14.15 9.23 5.57
CA SER A 354 -14.23 10.57 6.17
C SER A 354 -15.19 10.65 7.38
N TYR A 355 -15.66 9.50 7.86
CA TYR A 355 -16.68 9.40 8.91
C TYR A 355 -16.22 8.54 10.09
N TYR A 356 -16.60 8.93 11.30
CA TYR A 356 -16.41 8.16 12.52
C TYR A 356 -17.70 7.40 12.84
N LEU A 357 -17.60 6.06 12.81
CA LEU A 357 -18.75 5.16 12.92
C LEU A 357 -18.72 4.35 14.22
N GLY A 358 -19.89 4.13 14.79
CA GLY A 358 -20.12 3.25 15.94
C GLY A 358 -21.60 2.95 16.12
N ASN A 359 -21.95 2.25 17.20
CA ASN A 359 -23.34 1.92 17.53
C ASN A 359 -23.56 2.10 19.03
N THR A 360 -24.76 2.50 19.43
CA THR A 360 -25.12 2.70 20.85
C THR A 360 -25.08 1.42 21.69
N GLY A 361 -24.99 0.26 21.05
CA GLY A 361 -25.28 -1.02 21.68
C GLY A 361 -26.78 -1.17 21.96
N THR A 362 -27.15 -2.17 22.75
CA THR A 362 -28.56 -2.43 23.06
C THR A 362 -29.06 -1.52 24.16
N LEU A 363 -29.99 -0.62 23.82
CA LEU A 363 -30.67 0.32 24.70
C LEU A 363 -32.08 -0.18 25.07
N SER A 364 -32.47 0.03 26.32
CA SER A 364 -33.85 -0.17 26.77
C SER A 364 -34.77 0.96 26.31
N ASN A 365 -36.08 0.78 26.41
CA ASN A 365 -37.01 1.89 26.16
C ASN A 365 -36.75 3.05 27.13
N GLY A 366 -36.57 4.25 26.61
CA GLY A 366 -36.18 5.41 27.40
C GLY A 366 -35.67 6.57 26.55
N ASN A 367 -35.27 7.65 27.22
CA ASN A 367 -34.66 8.81 26.59
C ASN A 367 -33.16 8.77 26.88
N TYR A 368 -32.35 9.02 25.86
CA TYR A 368 -30.89 9.02 25.96
C TYR A 368 -30.33 10.29 25.31
N THR A 369 -29.26 10.81 25.90
CA THR A 369 -28.43 11.84 25.28
C THR A 369 -27.15 11.16 24.78
N VAL A 370 -26.84 11.35 23.50
CA VAL A 370 -25.56 10.93 22.90
C VAL A 370 -24.69 12.17 22.78
N THR A 371 -23.61 12.23 23.55
CA THR A 371 -22.62 13.31 23.52
C THR A 371 -21.37 12.81 22.82
N THR A 372 -20.89 13.54 21.82
CA THR A 372 -19.68 13.16 21.09
C THR A 372 -18.48 13.96 21.60
N TYR A 373 -17.39 13.24 21.86
CA TYR A 373 -16.11 13.79 22.22
C TYR A 373 -15.10 13.47 21.12
N ALA A 374 -14.36 14.48 20.66
CA ALA A 374 -13.24 14.29 19.75
C ALA A 374 -11.98 14.91 20.33
N ASN A 375 -10.91 14.14 20.40
CA ASN A 375 -9.58 14.58 20.81
C ASN A 375 -8.67 14.68 19.59
N ASP A 376 -7.89 15.74 19.49
CA ASP A 376 -6.80 15.85 18.52
C ASP A 376 -5.52 15.13 18.99
N THR A 377 -4.44 15.20 18.21
CA THR A 377 -3.13 14.61 18.55
C THR A 377 -2.36 15.35 19.64
N PHE A 378 -2.79 16.55 20.01
CA PHE A 378 -2.19 17.41 21.04
C PHE A 378 -2.95 17.41 22.38
N GLY A 379 -4.11 16.74 22.42
CA GLY A 379 -4.95 16.58 23.61
C GLY A 379 -6.07 17.62 23.77
N ASN A 380 -6.34 18.47 22.78
CA ASN A 380 -7.52 19.34 22.82
C ASN A 380 -8.79 18.55 22.53
N VAL A 381 -9.87 18.89 23.23
CA VAL A 381 -11.10 18.09 23.25
C VAL A 381 -12.31 18.94 22.89
N ASN A 382 -13.05 18.53 21.87
CA ASN A 382 -14.42 18.99 21.67
C ASN A 382 -15.38 18.06 22.42
N SER A 383 -16.32 18.64 23.17
CA SER A 383 -17.33 17.93 23.94
C SER A 383 -18.71 18.62 23.94
N SER A 384 -18.92 19.58 23.03
CA SER A 384 -20.15 20.38 23.01
C SER A 384 -21.28 19.72 22.22
N GLU A 385 -20.94 18.87 21.24
CA GLU A 385 -21.91 18.28 20.34
C GLU A 385 -22.67 17.12 20.99
N ASN A 386 -23.99 17.26 21.07
CA ASN A 386 -24.87 16.24 21.63
C ASN A 386 -26.23 16.20 20.93
N VAL A 387 -26.88 15.04 20.99
CA VAL A 387 -28.23 14.82 20.45
C VAL A 387 -29.04 13.93 21.39
N SER A 388 -30.30 14.29 21.63
CA SER A 388 -31.22 13.48 22.44
C SER A 388 -32.11 12.59 21.56
N ILE A 389 -32.17 11.30 21.88
CA ILE A 389 -32.95 10.29 21.17
C ILE A 389 -33.92 9.58 22.11
N ILE A 390 -35.01 9.02 21.57
CA ILE A 390 -35.98 8.21 22.32
C ILE A 390 -36.00 6.80 21.75
N ILE A 391 -35.84 5.79 22.61
CA ILE A 391 -36.01 4.37 22.25
C ILE A 391 -37.41 3.93 22.69
N ALA A 392 -38.22 3.52 21.72
CA ALA A 392 -39.61 3.09 21.92
C ALA A 392 -39.88 1.78 21.16
N VAL A 393 -39.22 0.70 21.58
CA VAL A 393 -39.42 -0.63 21.02
C VAL A 393 -40.77 -1.18 21.53
N PRO A 394 -41.72 -1.52 20.64
CA PRO A 394 -43.03 -2.03 21.05
C PRO A 394 -42.91 -3.40 21.71
N SER A 395 -43.56 -3.58 22.87
CA SER A 395 -43.61 -4.87 23.58
C SER A 395 -44.58 -5.82 22.88
N SER A 396 -44.12 -7.02 22.51
CA SER A 396 -44.99 -8.08 21.99
C SER A 396 -45.77 -8.72 23.14
N SER A 397 -47.10 -8.60 23.08
CA SER A 397 -48.00 -9.33 23.97
C SER A 397 -48.02 -10.83 23.65
N SER A 398 -48.11 -11.64 24.70
CA SER A 398 -47.80 -13.07 24.74
C SER A 398 -48.64 -13.97 23.83
N SER A 399 -47.97 -14.77 22.99
CA SER A 399 -48.32 -16.18 22.77
C SER A 399 -47.09 -17.02 22.37
N SER A 400 -46.82 -18.07 23.16
CA SER A 400 -45.99 -19.26 22.90
C SER A 400 -44.53 -19.09 22.43
N ARG A 401 -43.60 -19.28 23.39
CA ARG A 401 -42.20 -19.77 23.32
C ARG A 401 -41.46 -19.69 21.97
N SER A 402 -40.44 -18.82 21.89
CA SER A 402 -39.24 -19.02 21.06
C SER A 402 -38.17 -17.96 21.41
N ASP A 403 -37.02 -18.38 21.93
CA ASP A 403 -35.79 -17.58 21.95
C ASP A 403 -35.40 -17.28 20.49
N GLY A 404 -35.38 -16.00 20.11
CA GLY A 404 -35.00 -15.58 18.77
C GLY A 404 -33.60 -15.00 18.77
N ASP A 405 -32.60 -15.83 18.46
CA ASP A 405 -31.26 -15.36 18.14
C ASP A 405 -31.33 -14.55 16.81
N HIS A 406 -30.95 -13.28 16.85
CA HIS A 406 -30.92 -12.43 15.65
C HIS A 406 -29.66 -12.73 14.84
N TYR A 407 -29.79 -13.63 13.88
CA TYR A 407 -28.81 -13.85 12.82
C TYR A 407 -29.04 -12.88 11.66
N SER A 408 -28.00 -12.65 10.86
CA SER A 408 -28.07 -11.86 9.64
C SER A 408 -29.12 -12.42 8.70
N SER A 409 -29.92 -11.54 8.10
CA SER A 409 -31.09 -11.92 7.30
C SER A 409 -30.75 -12.61 5.98
N ASP A 410 -29.49 -12.52 5.56
CA ASP A 410 -28.94 -13.18 4.38
C ASP A 410 -28.39 -14.58 4.67
N LEU A 411 -28.50 -15.07 5.90
CA LEU A 411 -27.98 -16.39 6.25
C LEU A 411 -28.83 -17.50 5.63
N ALA A 412 -28.16 -18.49 5.04
CA ALA A 412 -28.84 -19.64 4.45
C ALA A 412 -29.46 -20.54 5.53
N ASP A 413 -30.50 -21.28 5.15
CA ASP A 413 -31.09 -22.31 6.00
C ASP A 413 -30.18 -23.56 6.07
N GLY A 414 -30.45 -24.43 7.04
CA GLY A 414 -29.78 -25.74 7.14
C GLY A 414 -28.68 -25.84 8.21
N PHE A 415 -28.35 -24.76 8.92
CA PHE A 415 -27.49 -24.80 10.09
C PHE A 415 -28.20 -25.44 11.30
N THR A 416 -27.55 -26.42 11.92
CA THR A 416 -28.06 -27.10 13.12
C THR A 416 -27.70 -26.38 14.41
N SER A 417 -26.51 -25.76 14.46
CA SER A 417 -25.97 -25.10 15.65
C SER A 417 -26.17 -23.60 15.65
N LYS A 418 -26.53 -23.06 16.83
CA LYS A 418 -26.56 -21.62 17.09
C LYS A 418 -25.19 -20.96 16.99
N GLU A 419 -24.12 -21.69 17.30
CA GLU A 419 -22.75 -21.20 17.32
C GLU A 419 -22.20 -21.06 15.90
N ILE A 420 -22.31 -22.11 15.08
CA ILE A 420 -21.97 -22.03 13.65
C ILE A 420 -22.80 -20.94 12.97
N LYS A 421 -24.11 -20.88 13.28
CA LYS A 421 -25.02 -19.88 12.74
C LYS A 421 -24.60 -18.45 13.13
N SER A 422 -24.11 -18.25 14.35
CA SER A 422 -23.57 -16.96 14.81
C SER A 422 -22.28 -16.59 14.10
N PHE A 423 -21.36 -17.55 13.94
CA PHE A 423 -20.08 -17.31 13.27
C PHE A 423 -20.25 -16.95 11.80
N VAL A 424 -21.04 -17.73 11.05
CA VAL A 424 -21.32 -17.45 9.63
C VAL A 424 -22.06 -16.12 9.46
N SER A 425 -22.92 -15.76 10.42
CA SER A 425 -23.63 -14.49 10.42
C SER A 425 -22.70 -13.28 10.56
N SER A 426 -21.54 -13.41 11.20
CA SER A 426 -20.57 -12.33 11.42
C SER A 426 -19.36 -12.37 10.48
N ALA A 427 -19.05 -13.51 9.89
CA ALA A 427 -17.88 -13.69 9.02
C ALA A 427 -18.14 -13.28 7.56
N SER A 428 -17.13 -12.74 6.89
CA SER A 428 -17.15 -12.56 5.42
C SER A 428 -16.94 -13.90 4.73
N VAL A 429 -17.78 -14.23 3.74
CA VAL A 429 -17.71 -15.50 3.01
C VAL A 429 -17.12 -15.25 1.62
N ILE A 430 -15.94 -15.81 1.37
CA ILE A 430 -15.09 -15.50 0.23
C ILE A 430 -15.03 -16.67 -0.76
N PHE A 431 -15.23 -16.40 -2.05
CA PHE A 431 -15.19 -17.39 -3.12
C PHE A 431 -14.15 -17.03 -4.21
N GLY A 432 -13.69 -18.04 -4.97
CA GLY A 432 -12.70 -17.87 -6.04
C GLY A 432 -13.26 -17.67 -7.45
N ASN A 433 -14.34 -18.38 -7.80
CA ASN A 433 -14.97 -18.27 -9.12
C ASN A 433 -16.51 -18.40 -9.05
N GLU A 434 -17.20 -18.29 -10.18
CA GLU A 434 -18.67 -18.39 -10.24
C GLU A 434 -19.24 -19.72 -9.70
N ILE A 435 -18.48 -20.82 -9.79
CA ILE A 435 -18.89 -22.12 -9.25
C ILE A 435 -18.79 -22.11 -7.72
N ASP A 436 -17.68 -21.62 -7.18
CA ASP A 436 -17.47 -21.48 -5.75
C ASP A 436 -18.41 -20.46 -5.13
N GLN A 437 -18.84 -19.44 -5.89
CA GLN A 437 -19.89 -18.51 -5.48
C GLN A 437 -21.20 -19.24 -5.18
N GLY A 438 -21.55 -20.24 -5.99
CA GLY A 438 -22.74 -21.07 -5.78
C GLY A 438 -22.67 -21.88 -4.48
N PHE A 439 -21.48 -22.34 -4.10
CA PHE A 439 -21.25 -23.02 -2.82
C PHE A 439 -21.25 -22.03 -1.64
N ALA A 440 -20.54 -20.91 -1.76
CA ALA A 440 -20.52 -19.84 -0.76
C ALA A 440 -21.93 -19.32 -0.43
N LYS A 441 -22.79 -19.19 -1.45
CA LYS A 441 -24.18 -18.76 -1.30
C LYS A 441 -25.06 -19.72 -0.51
N GLN A 442 -24.61 -20.95 -0.28
CA GLN A 442 -25.31 -21.87 0.63
C GLN A 442 -24.97 -21.64 2.10
N LEU A 443 -24.07 -20.72 2.41
CA LEU A 443 -23.81 -20.25 3.77
C LEU A 443 -24.56 -18.93 4.04
N ARG A 444 -24.48 -17.98 3.10
CA ARG A 444 -25.20 -16.70 3.15
C ARG A 444 -25.31 -16.07 1.77
N GLU A 445 -26.27 -15.18 1.52
CA GLU A 445 -26.46 -14.53 0.21
C GLU A 445 -25.37 -13.49 -0.10
N ASN A 446 -24.92 -12.72 0.91
CA ASN A 446 -23.84 -11.75 0.73
C ASN A 446 -22.48 -12.44 0.81
N VAL A 447 -21.88 -12.66 -0.36
CA VAL A 447 -20.58 -13.31 -0.53
C VAL A 447 -19.66 -12.40 -1.34
N GLU A 448 -18.36 -12.47 -1.08
CA GLU A 448 -17.35 -11.59 -1.65
C GLU A 448 -16.35 -12.38 -2.49
N THR A 449 -15.78 -11.76 -3.52
CA THR A 449 -14.72 -12.39 -4.32
C THR A 449 -13.38 -12.29 -3.59
N ALA A 450 -12.49 -13.25 -3.80
CA ALA A 450 -11.15 -13.24 -3.23
C ALA A 450 -10.24 -12.13 -3.81
N ASP A 451 -10.58 -11.57 -4.97
CA ASP A 451 -9.77 -10.54 -5.64
C ASP A 451 -9.79 -9.21 -4.88
N GLY A 452 -8.62 -8.82 -4.35
CA GLY A 452 -8.43 -7.54 -3.67
C GLY A 452 -9.02 -7.48 -2.26
N HIS A 453 -9.39 -8.62 -1.68
CA HIS A 453 -9.94 -8.68 -0.33
C HIS A 453 -8.83 -8.57 0.73
N THR A 454 -8.95 -7.60 1.63
CA THR A 454 -8.05 -7.41 2.77
C THR A 454 -8.65 -8.07 4.02
N LEU A 455 -7.83 -8.77 4.81
CA LEU A 455 -8.30 -9.43 6.04
C LEU A 455 -8.66 -8.38 7.12
N ILE A 456 -9.95 -8.12 7.27
CA ILE A 456 -10.49 -7.11 8.21
C ILE A 456 -11.39 -7.71 9.30
N GLY A 457 -11.55 -9.04 9.34
CA GLY A 457 -12.42 -9.76 10.26
C GLY A 457 -12.31 -11.29 10.10
N ASP A 458 -13.18 -12.03 10.81
CA ASP A 458 -13.30 -13.48 10.61
C ASP A 458 -13.79 -13.79 9.19
N ILE A 459 -13.20 -14.80 8.54
CA ILE A 459 -13.52 -15.16 7.16
C ILE A 459 -13.80 -16.64 6.99
N ILE A 460 -14.64 -16.96 6.00
CA ILE A 460 -14.87 -18.30 5.50
C ILE A 460 -14.42 -18.35 4.05
N ILE A 461 -13.36 -19.10 3.78
CA ILE A 461 -12.86 -19.33 2.42
C ILE A 461 -13.55 -20.57 1.85
N VAL A 462 -14.23 -20.41 0.73
CA VAL A 462 -14.89 -21.50 -0.01
C VAL A 462 -14.22 -21.67 -1.38
N GLY A 463 -13.78 -22.90 -1.66
CA GLY A 463 -13.11 -23.26 -2.93
C GLY A 463 -11.59 -23.28 -2.84
N GLY A 464 -10.96 -24.01 -3.76
CA GLY A 464 -9.52 -24.34 -3.72
C GLY A 464 -8.59 -23.22 -4.19
N PRO A 465 -7.26 -23.39 -3.99
CA PRO A 465 -6.25 -22.35 -4.20
C PRO A 465 -5.92 -22.06 -5.67
N GLU A 466 -6.41 -22.86 -6.62
CA GLU A 466 -6.17 -22.60 -8.05
C GLU A 466 -6.91 -21.35 -8.56
N VAL A 467 -8.04 -21.04 -7.92
CA VAL A 467 -8.97 -19.99 -8.37
C VAL A 467 -9.37 -19.03 -7.25
N ASN A 468 -9.03 -19.30 -5.99
CA ASN A 468 -9.29 -18.42 -4.86
C ASN A 468 -7.95 -17.85 -4.33
N ALA A 469 -7.74 -16.54 -4.51
CA ALA A 469 -6.49 -15.86 -4.15
C ALA A 469 -6.15 -15.95 -2.65
N LEU A 470 -7.16 -15.82 -1.77
CA LEU A 470 -6.98 -16.00 -0.32
C LEU A 470 -6.71 -17.46 0.03
N ALA A 471 -7.42 -18.40 -0.61
CA ALA A 471 -7.11 -19.82 -0.44
C ALA A 471 -5.65 -20.09 -0.80
N LYS A 472 -5.13 -19.53 -1.90
CA LYS A 472 -3.73 -19.64 -2.32
C LYS A 472 -2.74 -19.05 -1.32
N GLU A 473 -3.06 -17.90 -0.74
CA GLU A 473 -2.22 -17.22 0.27
C GLU A 473 -2.07 -18.04 1.56
N TYR A 474 -3.17 -18.64 2.04
CA TYR A 474 -3.19 -19.34 3.33
C TYR A 474 -3.01 -20.87 3.23
N ASN A 475 -3.12 -21.48 2.03
CA ASN A 475 -3.16 -22.94 1.85
C ASN A 475 -2.05 -23.70 2.58
N ASP A 476 -0.82 -23.21 2.49
CA ASP A 476 0.37 -23.88 3.04
C ASP A 476 0.52 -23.68 4.55
N GLN A 477 -0.28 -22.80 5.15
CA GLN A 477 -0.30 -22.54 6.60
C GLN A 477 -1.29 -23.48 7.32
N PHE A 478 -2.19 -24.10 6.57
CA PHE A 478 -3.15 -25.06 7.08
C PHE A 478 -2.53 -26.45 7.27
N LYS A 479 -3.08 -27.24 8.20
CA LYS A 479 -2.56 -28.58 8.52
C LYS A 479 -2.72 -29.55 7.37
N ILE A 480 -3.77 -29.40 6.56
CA ILE A 480 -3.98 -30.19 5.33
C ILE A 480 -4.06 -29.22 4.15
N PRO A 481 -2.96 -28.93 3.45
CA PRO A 481 -2.98 -28.10 2.25
C PRO A 481 -3.84 -28.75 1.16
N ILE A 482 -4.74 -27.99 0.55
CA ILE A 482 -5.70 -28.51 -0.43
C ILE A 482 -5.13 -28.35 -1.84
N SER A 483 -5.31 -29.38 -2.68
CA SER A 483 -4.97 -29.39 -4.09
C SER A 483 -5.93 -30.30 -4.85
N ASN A 484 -5.83 -30.34 -6.18
CA ASN A 484 -6.61 -31.27 -7.01
C ASN A 484 -6.36 -32.75 -6.69
N ASP A 485 -5.30 -33.08 -5.93
CA ASP A 485 -4.95 -34.44 -5.54
C ASP A 485 -5.13 -34.72 -4.02
N ASN A 486 -5.14 -33.68 -3.17
CA ASN A 486 -5.24 -33.79 -1.70
C ASN A 486 -6.40 -32.92 -1.17
N PRO A 487 -7.34 -33.43 -0.36
CA PRO A 487 -7.35 -34.70 0.40
C PRO A 487 -7.66 -35.99 -0.39
N GLY A 488 -7.97 -35.87 -1.69
CA GLY A 488 -8.28 -37.01 -2.57
C GLY A 488 -9.65 -36.88 -3.25
N GLU A 489 -9.93 -37.78 -4.18
CA GLU A 489 -11.17 -37.77 -4.97
C GLU A 489 -12.42 -37.78 -4.07
N ASN A 490 -13.37 -36.89 -4.38
CA ASN A 490 -14.61 -36.64 -3.64
C ASN A 490 -14.43 -36.23 -2.16
N LYS A 491 -13.21 -35.88 -1.74
CA LYS A 491 -12.92 -35.49 -0.37
C LYS A 491 -12.74 -33.99 -0.22
N GLY A 492 -13.27 -33.46 0.88
CA GLY A 492 -13.12 -32.08 1.32
C GLY A 492 -12.63 -31.98 2.75
N VAL A 493 -12.08 -30.82 3.09
CA VAL A 493 -11.55 -30.51 4.42
C VAL A 493 -12.23 -29.25 4.96
N ILE A 494 -12.57 -29.29 6.24
CA ILE A 494 -12.93 -28.13 7.06
C ILE A 494 -11.79 -27.92 8.05
N GLN A 495 -11.15 -26.76 8.04
CA GLN A 495 -10.04 -26.48 8.94
C GLN A 495 -9.95 -25.01 9.31
N ILE A 496 -9.32 -24.74 10.46
CA ILE A 496 -9.28 -23.42 11.07
C ILE A 496 -7.84 -22.97 11.24
N LEU A 497 -7.59 -21.71 10.86
CA LEU A 497 -6.36 -21.00 11.13
C LEU A 497 -6.69 -19.72 11.90
N LYS A 498 -6.04 -19.50 13.05
CA LYS A 498 -6.12 -18.23 13.78
C LYS A 498 -4.90 -17.40 13.41
N VAL A 499 -5.13 -16.26 12.76
CA VAL A 499 -4.07 -15.36 12.32
C VAL A 499 -4.07 -14.10 13.18
N GLN A 500 -2.88 -13.56 13.40
CA GLN A 500 -2.69 -12.34 14.18
C GLN A 500 -2.18 -11.23 13.27
N ASP A 501 -2.92 -10.13 13.25
CA ASP A 501 -2.48 -8.91 12.59
C ASP A 501 -1.75 -8.03 13.61
N ASN A 502 -0.44 -7.92 13.40
CA ASN A 502 0.49 -7.14 14.22
C ASN A 502 0.89 -5.83 13.54
N SER A 503 0.23 -5.43 12.46
CA SER A 503 0.56 -4.22 11.68
C SER A 503 0.10 -2.91 12.35
N GLY A 504 -0.71 -2.99 13.41
CA GLY A 504 -1.19 -1.85 14.20
C GLY A 504 -0.82 -1.91 15.69
N SER A 505 -1.18 -0.88 16.45
CA SER A 505 -0.88 -0.75 17.89
C SER A 505 -1.63 -1.74 18.81
N VAL A 506 -2.56 -2.53 18.27
CA VAL A 506 -3.30 -3.58 18.98
C VAL A 506 -3.26 -4.85 18.14
N ILE A 507 -2.83 -5.96 18.75
CA ILE A 507 -2.83 -7.29 18.13
C ILE A 507 -4.30 -7.69 17.90
N LYS A 508 -4.72 -7.75 16.63
CA LYS A 508 -6.03 -8.28 16.24
C LYS A 508 -5.88 -9.77 15.94
N SER A 509 -6.83 -10.59 16.38
CA SER A 509 -6.86 -12.03 16.07
C SER A 509 -8.09 -12.32 15.23
N TYR A 510 -7.89 -12.97 14.08
CA TYR A 510 -8.97 -13.36 13.17
C TYR A 510 -8.99 -14.88 13.01
N THR A 511 -10.18 -15.43 12.80
CA THR A 511 -10.42 -16.85 12.53
C THR A 511 -10.71 -17.02 11.04
N ILE A 512 -9.88 -17.83 10.37
CA ILE A 512 -10.06 -18.26 8.99
C ILE A 512 -10.61 -19.68 9.02
N VAL A 513 -11.85 -19.87 8.57
CA VAL A 513 -12.43 -21.20 8.30
C VAL A 513 -12.23 -21.49 6.82
N TYR A 514 -11.56 -22.60 6.50
CA TYR A 514 -11.30 -23.00 5.13
C TYR A 514 -12.06 -24.27 4.78
N ILE A 515 -12.94 -24.16 3.78
CA ILE A 515 -13.83 -25.22 3.29
C ILE A 515 -13.56 -25.44 1.80
N ALA A 516 -12.81 -26.49 1.47
CA ALA A 516 -12.55 -26.87 0.09
C ALA A 516 -12.25 -28.36 -0.03
N GLY A 517 -12.31 -28.91 -1.24
CA GLY A 517 -11.88 -30.27 -1.55
C GLY A 517 -11.07 -30.35 -2.83
N SER A 518 -10.59 -31.55 -3.13
CA SER A 518 -9.84 -31.82 -4.37
C SER A 518 -10.67 -31.68 -5.63
N ASP A 519 -11.99 -31.74 -5.48
CA ASP A 519 -12.95 -31.51 -6.54
C ASP A 519 -14.23 -30.86 -5.98
N ARG A 520 -15.20 -30.61 -6.85
CA ARG A 520 -16.47 -29.95 -6.51
C ARG A 520 -17.32 -30.78 -5.54
N TYR A 521 -17.24 -32.11 -5.59
CA TYR A 521 -17.99 -32.98 -4.69
C TYR A 521 -17.36 -32.98 -3.30
N GLY A 522 -16.03 -32.93 -3.23
CA GLY A 522 -15.29 -32.72 -1.99
C GLY A 522 -15.65 -31.39 -1.32
N THR A 523 -15.61 -30.28 -2.06
CA THR A 523 -16.02 -28.96 -1.53
C THR A 523 -17.47 -28.97 -1.06
N LEU A 524 -18.39 -29.57 -1.82
CA LEU A 524 -19.79 -29.71 -1.42
C LEU A 524 -19.96 -30.57 -0.16
N ALA A 525 -19.23 -31.67 -0.03
CA ALA A 525 -19.27 -32.51 1.15
C ALA A 525 -18.81 -31.75 2.41
N ALA A 526 -17.70 -31.02 2.32
CA ALA A 526 -17.18 -30.20 3.42
C ALA A 526 -18.18 -29.11 3.82
N LEU A 527 -18.79 -28.45 2.84
CA LEU A 527 -19.79 -27.41 3.08
C LEU A 527 -21.06 -27.93 3.77
N GLU A 528 -21.61 -29.05 3.29
CA GLU A 528 -22.81 -29.64 3.88
C GLU A 528 -22.53 -30.18 5.28
N TYR A 529 -21.37 -30.79 5.49
CA TYR A 529 -20.97 -31.26 6.82
C TYR A 529 -20.74 -30.09 7.80
N PHE A 530 -20.15 -28.98 7.33
CA PHE A 530 -19.94 -27.78 8.14
C PHE A 530 -21.23 -27.22 8.75
N LYS A 531 -22.34 -27.23 8.01
CA LYS A 531 -23.65 -26.78 8.50
C LYS A 531 -24.20 -27.64 9.65
N THR A 532 -23.71 -28.88 9.77
CA THR A 532 -24.15 -29.85 10.80
C THR A 532 -23.32 -29.80 12.07
N LEU A 533 -22.20 -29.08 12.09
CA LEU A 533 -21.31 -28.98 13.24
C LEU A 533 -22.00 -28.29 14.42
N ASP A 534 -21.70 -28.77 15.63
CA ASP A 534 -22.15 -28.14 16.86
C ASP A 534 -21.30 -26.89 17.19
N GLU A 535 -20.01 -26.94 16.91
CA GLU A 535 -19.03 -25.86 17.18
C GLU A 535 -17.89 -25.89 16.14
N LEU A 536 -17.07 -24.85 16.11
CA LEU A 536 -15.91 -24.76 15.22
C LEU A 536 -14.85 -25.82 15.59
N PRO A 537 -14.31 -26.61 14.63
CA PRO A 537 -13.47 -27.75 14.97
C PRO A 537 -12.07 -27.36 15.44
N GLU A 538 -11.55 -28.03 16.48
CA GLU A 538 -10.19 -27.80 16.98
C GLU A 538 -9.08 -28.30 16.04
N GLY A 539 -9.43 -29.15 15.06
CA GLY A 539 -8.51 -29.72 14.07
C GLY A 539 -9.18 -29.91 12.71
N PRO A 540 -8.41 -30.28 11.66
CA PRO A 540 -8.98 -30.49 10.34
C PRO A 540 -9.94 -31.68 10.36
N ILE A 541 -11.10 -31.50 9.75
CA ILE A 541 -12.10 -32.53 9.52
C ILE A 541 -12.08 -32.89 8.04
N THR A 542 -11.83 -34.15 7.71
CA THR A 542 -11.91 -34.65 6.33
C THR A 542 -13.23 -35.38 6.12
N VAL A 543 -13.94 -35.01 5.06
CA VAL A 543 -15.22 -35.63 4.68
C VAL A 543 -15.20 -36.09 3.24
N GLU A 544 -15.95 -37.14 2.95
CA GLU A 544 -16.09 -37.71 1.61
C GLU A 544 -17.54 -37.62 1.14
N TYR A 545 -17.73 -37.21 -0.11
CA TYR A 545 -19.05 -37.23 -0.73
C TYR A 545 -19.44 -38.65 -1.13
N THR A 546 -20.56 -39.15 -0.62
CA THR A 546 -21.13 -40.45 -1.00
C THR A 546 -22.53 -40.29 -1.59
N GLU A 547 -23.07 -41.34 -2.20
CA GLU A 547 -24.45 -41.36 -2.70
C GLU A 547 -25.51 -41.05 -1.63
N ASN A 548 -25.17 -41.19 -0.34
CA ASN A 548 -26.04 -40.93 0.80
C ASN A 548 -25.75 -39.59 1.51
N GLY A 549 -24.86 -38.75 0.96
CA GLY A 549 -24.43 -37.48 1.54
C GLY A 549 -22.99 -37.51 2.09
N PRO A 550 -22.54 -36.42 2.75
CA PRO A 550 -21.18 -36.32 3.28
C PRO A 550 -20.97 -37.30 4.46
N VAL A 551 -19.84 -38.01 4.45
CA VAL A 551 -19.43 -38.93 5.50
C VAL A 551 -18.10 -38.48 6.08
N LEU A 552 -18.00 -38.43 7.41
CA LEU A 552 -16.75 -38.17 8.13
C LEU A 552 -15.74 -39.29 7.86
N VAL A 553 -14.54 -38.91 7.42
CA VAL A 553 -13.44 -39.84 7.11
C VAL A 553 -12.38 -39.81 8.20
N GLU A 554 -11.94 -38.62 8.60
CA GLU A 554 -10.85 -38.39 9.57
C GLU A 554 -11.05 -37.09 10.35
#